data_AF-A0A7C1MJ98-F1
#
_entry.id   AF-A0A7C1MJ98-F1
#
_cell.length_a   1.000
_cell.length_b   1.000
_cell.length_c   1.000
_cell.angle_alpha   90.00
_cell.angle_beta   90.00
_cell.angle_gamma   90.00
#
_symmetry.space_group_name_H-M   'P 1'
#
loop_
_entity.id
_entity.type
_entity.pdbx_description
1 polymer ?
#
loop_
_entity_poly.entity_id
_entity_poly.type
_entity_poly.pdbx_seq_one_letter_code
_entity_poly.pdbx_strand_id
1 'polypeptide(L)'
;MTAQTQENLIRKQFLVSQSNVKKLEQFASKQGKSAAQIVRQAIDAYDPQGAESMDSSELMKLVSTKLKEAIKSTQKANKKVAVTLKKLEGKR
;
A
#
# COMPACT_ATOMS: atom_id res chain seq x y z
N MET A 1 22.71 9.96 17.80
CA MET A 1 22.72 10.76 16.57
C MET A 1 23.45 9.96 15.50
N THR A 2 22.72 9.24 14.64
CA THR A 2 23.31 8.41 13.59
C THR A 2 23.62 9.30 12.39
N ALA A 3 24.90 9.56 12.16
CA ALA A 3 25.38 10.27 10.98
C ALA A 3 24.93 9.51 9.72
N GLN A 4 24.12 10.13 8.88
CA GLN A 4 23.88 9.63 7.52
C GLN A 4 25.19 9.81 6.77
N THR A 5 25.84 8.70 6.42
CA THR A 5 27.00 8.67 5.54
C THR A 5 26.61 9.37 4.24
N GLN A 6 27.21 10.53 3.98
CA GLN A 6 26.94 11.29 2.77
C GLN A 6 27.62 10.55 1.62
N GLU A 7 26.89 9.65 0.96
CA GLU A 7 27.38 8.96 -0.23
C GLU A 7 27.75 10.00 -1.30
N ASN A 8 28.92 9.83 -1.91
CA ASN A 8 29.38 10.69 -2.98
C ASN A 8 28.44 10.55 -4.20
N LEU A 9 27.52 11.51 -4.36
CA LEU A 9 26.58 11.52 -5.46
C LEU A 9 27.28 11.83 -6.78
N ILE A 10 27.16 10.94 -7.76
CA ILE A 10 27.68 11.15 -9.12
C ILE A 10 26.57 11.74 -9.99
N ARG A 11 26.86 12.85 -10.68
CA ARG A 11 25.92 13.42 -11.67
C ARG A 11 25.86 12.52 -12.90
N LYS A 12 24.65 12.08 -13.25
CA LYS A 12 24.31 11.41 -14.51
C LYS A 12 23.15 12.15 -15.19
N GLN A 13 23.20 12.22 -16.51
CA GLN A 13 22.19 12.88 -17.33
C GLN A 13 21.51 11.85 -18.23
N PHE A 14 20.18 11.92 -18.32
CA PHE A 14 19.36 11.04 -19.14
C PHE A 14 18.35 11.88 -19.91
N LEU A 15 18.01 11.44 -21.11
CA LEU A 15 16.92 12.03 -21.88
C LEU A 15 15.61 11.38 -21.47
N VAL A 16 14.59 12.21 -21.21
CA VAL A 16 13.23 11.77 -20.86
C VAL A 16 12.21 12.54 -21.68
N SER A 17 11.06 11.93 -21.93
CA SER A 17 9.96 12.60 -22.62
C SER A 17 9.41 13.77 -21.80
N GLN A 18 8.81 14.75 -22.48
CA GLN A 18 8.12 15.86 -21.81
C GLN A 18 6.99 15.38 -20.88
N SER A 19 6.32 14.28 -21.21
CA SER A 19 5.31 13.65 -20.36
C SER A 19 5.89 13.11 -19.05
N ASN A 20 7.11 12.56 -19.08
CA ASN A 20 7.79 12.10 -17.88
C ASN A 20 8.23 13.26 -16.99
N VAL A 21 8.68 14.37 -17.57
CA VAL A 21 9.01 15.60 -16.82
C VAL A 21 7.77 16.11 -16.07
N LYS A 22 6.63 16.23 -16.75
CA LYS A 22 5.37 16.66 -16.11
C LYS A 22 4.95 15.75 -14.96
N LYS A 23 5.05 14.42 -15.14
CA LYS A 23 4.75 13.45 -14.08
C LYS A 23 5.68 13.63 -12.88
N LEU A 24 6.98 13.81 -13.13
CA LEU A 24 7.99 13.99 -12.09
C LEU A 24 7.73 15.25 -11.25
N GLU A 25 7.40 16.37 -11.90
CA GLU A 25 7.06 17.63 -11.23
C GLU A 25 5.78 17.51 -10.39
N GLN A 26 4.77 16.79 -10.88
CA GLN A 26 3.56 16.49 -10.11
C GLN A 26 3.85 15.67 -8.85
N PHE A 27 4.74 14.67 -8.93
CA PHE A 27 5.13 13.90 -7.75
C PHE A 27 5.96 14.74 -6.77
N ALA A 28 6.91 15.52 -7.28
CA ALA A 28 7.75 16.41 -6.48
C ALA A 28 6.92 17.41 -5.68
N SER A 29 5.98 18.10 -6.35
CA SER A 29 5.08 19.08 -5.72
C SER A 29 4.15 18.46 -4.69
N LYS A 30 3.51 17.32 -5.00
CA LYS A 30 2.60 16.63 -4.07
C LYS A 30 3.30 16.12 -2.81
N GLN A 31 4.57 15.73 -2.92
CA GLN A 31 5.31 15.14 -1.79
C GLN A 31 6.24 16.14 -1.09
N GLY A 32 6.31 17.40 -1.55
CA GLY A 32 7.25 18.39 -1.01
C GLY A 32 8.72 17.99 -1.15
N LYS A 33 9.07 17.24 -2.19
CA LYS A 33 10.43 16.70 -2.44
C LYS A 33 10.99 17.25 -3.74
N SER A 34 12.32 17.21 -3.88
CA SER A 34 12.95 17.54 -5.16
C SER A 34 12.73 16.43 -6.19
N ALA A 35 12.68 16.81 -7.46
CA ALA A 35 12.62 15.86 -8.58
C ALA A 35 13.73 14.80 -8.51
N ALA A 36 14.96 15.21 -8.16
CA ALA A 36 16.09 14.30 -7.98
C ALA A 36 15.90 13.30 -6.82
N GLN A 37 15.23 13.70 -5.75
CA GLN A 37 14.88 12.79 -4.65
C GLN A 37 13.81 11.79 -5.07
N ILE A 38 12.80 12.22 -5.84
CA ILE A 38 11.80 11.31 -6.39
C ILE A 38 12.46 10.28 -7.32
N VAL A 39 13.37 10.70 -8.19
CA VAL A 39 14.10 9.77 -9.09
C VAL A 39 14.93 8.77 -8.30
N ARG A 40 15.67 9.20 -7.26
CA ARG A 40 16.42 8.27 -6.39
C ARG A 40 15.49 7.24 -5.74
N GLN A 41 14.40 7.69 -5.13
CA GLN A 41 13.44 6.78 -4.50
C GLN A 41 12.82 5.80 -5.50
N ALA A 42 12.56 6.23 -6.73
CA ALA A 42 12.06 5.35 -7.78
C ALA A 42 13.09 4.30 -8.20
N ILE A 43 14.38 4.66 -8.26
CA ILE A 43 15.47 3.72 -8.56
C ILE A 43 15.62 2.74 -7.39
N ASP A 44 15.66 3.22 -6.15
CA ASP A 44 15.81 2.38 -4.95
C ASP A 44 14.63 1.40 -4.78
N ALA A 45 13.42 1.82 -5.16
CA ALA A 45 12.22 0.99 -5.11
C ALA A 45 12.06 0.07 -6.34
N TYR A 46 12.82 0.30 -7.41
CA TYR A 46 12.73 -0.52 -8.62
C TYR A 46 13.41 -1.87 -8.37
N ASP A 47 12.60 -2.87 -8.10
CA ASP A 47 13.03 -4.26 -8.01
C ASP A 47 12.65 -5.01 -9.31
N PRO A 48 13.59 -5.24 -10.23
CA PRO A 48 13.32 -5.93 -11.48
C PRO A 48 12.96 -7.42 -11.29
N GLN A 49 13.31 -8.03 -10.15
CA GLN A 49 12.98 -9.42 -9.81
C GLN A 49 11.74 -9.51 -8.91
N GLY A 50 11.33 -8.39 -8.31
CA GLY A 50 10.23 -8.29 -7.36
C GLY A 50 8.86 -8.65 -7.94
N ALA A 51 8.67 -8.47 -9.24
CA ALA A 51 7.43 -8.84 -9.92
C ALA A 51 7.23 -10.36 -10.00
N GLU A 52 8.32 -11.14 -10.03
CA GLU A 52 8.27 -12.60 -9.96
C GLU A 52 8.26 -13.11 -8.51
N SER A 53 8.70 -12.30 -7.54
CA SER A 53 8.79 -12.68 -6.13
C SER A 53 7.53 -12.38 -5.31
N MET A 54 6.60 -11.54 -5.80
CA MET A 54 5.27 -11.44 -5.21
C MET A 54 4.43 -12.61 -5.73
N ASP A 55 4.49 -13.74 -5.03
CA ASP A 55 3.60 -14.86 -5.30
C ASP A 55 2.15 -14.42 -5.06
N SER A 56 1.50 -13.97 -6.14
CA SER A 56 0.12 -13.50 -6.19
C SER A 56 -0.86 -14.48 -5.53
N SER A 57 -0.49 -15.77 -5.49
CA SER A 57 -1.21 -16.83 -4.76
C SER A 57 -1.24 -16.60 -3.25
N GLU A 58 -0.14 -16.18 -2.62
CA GLU A 58 -0.08 -15.95 -1.17
C GLU A 58 -0.93 -14.75 -0.74
N LEU A 59 -0.88 -13.67 -1.51
CA LEU A 59 -1.73 -12.50 -1.27
C LEU A 59 -3.21 -12.84 -1.45
N MET A 60 -3.57 -13.62 -2.46
CA MET A 60 -4.95 -14.08 -2.64
C MET A 60 -5.40 -15.05 -1.54
N LYS A 61 -4.51 -15.92 -1.04
CA LYS A 61 -4.79 -16.76 0.14
C LYS A 61 -5.02 -15.91 1.39
N LEU A 62 -4.23 -14.87 1.60
CA LEU A 62 -4.40 -13.95 2.73
C LEU A 62 -5.74 -13.22 2.66
N VAL A 63 -6.07 -12.64 1.50
CA VAL A 63 -7.36 -11.96 1.26
C VAL A 63 -8.54 -12.93 1.46
N SER A 64 -8.47 -14.13 0.89
CA SER A 64 -9.49 -15.16 1.06
C SER A 64 -9.71 -15.52 2.53
N THR A 65 -8.62 -15.67 3.29
CA THR A 65 -8.66 -15.98 4.73
C THR A 65 -9.35 -14.86 5.50
N LYS A 66 -8.92 -13.61 5.28
CA LYS A 66 -9.48 -12.44 5.97
C LYS A 66 -10.94 -12.19 5.62
N LEU A 67 -11.32 -12.42 4.38
CA LEU A 67 -12.72 -12.32 3.97
C LEU A 67 -13.60 -13.37 4.65
N LYS A 68 -13.14 -14.63 4.75
CA LYS A 68 -13.87 -15.70 5.46
C LYS A 68 -14.01 -15.39 6.95
N GLU A 69 -12.97 -14.86 7.59
CA GLU A 69 -13.01 -14.42 8.99
C GLU A 69 -14.06 -13.32 9.21
N ALA A 70 -14.05 -12.29 8.35
CA ALA A 70 -15.00 -11.19 8.42
C ALA A 70 -16.45 -11.67 8.23
N ILE A 71 -16.71 -12.53 7.25
CA ILE A 71 -18.04 -13.11 7.00
C ILE A 71 -18.54 -13.88 8.25
N LYS A 72 -17.69 -14.76 8.82
CA LYS A 72 -18.05 -15.52 10.02
C LYS A 72 -18.35 -14.61 11.21
N SER A 73 -17.54 -13.57 11.40
CA SER A 73 -17.73 -12.58 12.47
C SER A 73 -19.06 -11.85 12.32
N THR A 74 -19.36 -11.34 11.12
CA THR A 74 -20.62 -10.63 10.82
C THR A 74 -21.83 -11.54 11.01
N GLN A 75 -21.78 -12.79 10.54
CA GLN A 75 -22.86 -13.75 10.75
C GLN A 75 -23.12 -14.02 12.24
N LYS A 76 -22.05 -14.14 13.05
CA LYS A 76 -22.15 -14.34 14.50
C LYS A 76 -22.75 -13.11 15.18
N ALA A 77 -22.34 -11.91 14.80
CA ALA A 77 -22.89 -10.66 15.30
C ALA A 77 -24.39 -10.57 14.99
N ASN A 78 -24.80 -10.82 13.74
CA ASN A 78 -26.20 -10.78 13.33
C ASN A 78 -27.06 -11.77 14.11
N LYS A 79 -26.58 -13.01 14.32
CA LYS A 79 -27.28 -13.99 15.16
C LYS A 79 -27.46 -13.48 16.60
N LYS A 80 -26.43 -12.87 17.18
CA LYS A 80 -26.47 -12.35 18.55
C LYS A 80 -27.45 -11.17 18.68
N VAL A 81 -27.45 -10.27 17.68
CA VAL A 81 -28.41 -9.16 17.60
C VAL A 81 -29.84 -9.69 17.50
N ALA A 82 -30.12 -10.63 16.60
CA ALA A 82 -31.44 -11.23 16.43
C ALA A 82 -31.96 -11.91 17.71
N VAL A 83 -31.11 -12.68 18.40
CA VAL A 83 -31.48 -13.30 19.68
C VAL A 83 -31.77 -12.25 20.75
N THR A 84 -31.00 -11.17 20.80
CA THR A 84 -31.19 -10.10 21.77
C THR A 84 -32.48 -9.33 21.52
N LEU A 85 -32.78 -9.01 20.26
CA LEU A 85 -34.04 -8.37 19.85
C LEU A 85 -35.24 -9.23 20.25
N LYS A 86 -35.22 -10.54 19.92
CA LYS A 86 -36.31 -11.46 20.29
C LYS A 86 -36.55 -11.55 21.80
N LYS A 87 -35.48 -11.49 22.61
CA LYS A 87 -35.58 -11.47 24.09
C LYS A 87 -36.15 -10.16 24.64
N LEU A 88 -35.91 -9.03 23.96
CA LEU A 88 -36.45 -7.73 24.35
C LEU A 88 -37.92 -7.60 23.93
N GLU A 89 -38.29 -8.10 22.75
CA GLU A 89 -39.67 -8.11 22.25
C GLU A 89 -40.58 -9.03 23.07
N GLY A 90 -40.10 -10.21 23.48
CA GLY A 90 -40.87 -11.15 24.31
C GLY A 90 -40.93 -10.80 25.81
N LYS A 91 -40.37 -9.66 26.23
CA LYS A 91 -40.45 -9.12 27.61
C LYS A 91 -41.43 -7.95 27.75
N ARG A 92 -42.17 -7.62 26.68
CA ARG A 92 -43.35 -6.76 26.70
C ARG A 92 -44.61 -7.63 26.73
#